data_AF-A0A926I2Y8-F1
#
_entry.id   AF-A0A926I2Y8-F1
#
_cell.length_a   1.000
_cell.length_b   1.000
_cell.length_c   1.000
_cell.angle_alpha   90.00
_cell.angle_beta   90.00
_cell.angle_gamma   90.00
#
_symmetry.space_group_name_H-M   'P 1'
#
loop_
_entity.id
_entity.type
_entity.pdbx_description
1 polymer ?
#
loop_
_entity_poly.entity_id
_entity_poly.type
_entity_poly.pdbx_seq_one_letter_code
_entity_poly.pdbx_strand_id
1 'polypeptide(L)'
;MNTARLNSAISEFMTNRKMRTDYYKNNWDERISQKEFYQAFTREKLLTMTEEEFLEYISKLWSMIIWGNKQYVVDKLIADNGFDNLKKQLVELLYGNAPVEKRWDSFLKTVKGLGPATISELLTYANPEEYVILNRTTIQCFTYLDIPGMPKYNYQYTGKKYVEVCTVAKKIAAVLREAGIENIDLLTVDYFLWDEVLPLAEKNPSDKKTQVAPAKENLVTTKESKSLHEEIKEKLVAIGELLGFESRAEVRITAGAVVDAVWEAKIGNMGKAIYVFEVQSRGSIDSLILNLKKAQNNAAVQAVVAVADEEQLARIIKESKGVIAEEDLRTWDSEDVLAVYDALVRAHESINKLALVPESF
;
A
#
# COMPACT_ATOMS: atom_id res chain seq x y z
N MET A 1 5.39 -21.31 -10.13
CA MET A 1 5.60 -20.41 -11.28
C MET A 1 5.23 -21.15 -12.55
N ASN A 2 4.20 -20.67 -13.23
CA ASN A 2 3.68 -21.19 -14.47
C ASN A 2 4.59 -20.78 -15.63
N THR A 3 5.38 -21.73 -16.13
CA THR A 3 6.36 -21.49 -17.19
C THR A 3 5.71 -21.20 -18.53
N ALA A 4 4.52 -21.73 -18.80
CA ALA A 4 3.79 -21.45 -20.04
C ALA A 4 3.32 -19.99 -20.10
N ARG A 5 2.70 -19.49 -19.02
CA ARG A 5 2.30 -18.07 -18.90
C ARG A 5 3.52 -17.15 -18.99
N LEU A 6 4.61 -17.48 -18.30
CA LEU A 6 5.84 -16.70 -18.34
C LEU A 6 6.43 -16.63 -19.76
N ASN A 7 6.59 -17.77 -20.43
CA ASN A 7 7.18 -17.82 -21.78
C ASN A 7 6.30 -17.10 -22.82
N SER A 8 4.97 -17.14 -22.67
CA SER A 8 4.04 -16.36 -23.50
C SER A 8 4.30 -14.86 -23.33
N ALA A 9 4.33 -14.36 -22.09
CA ALA A 9 4.59 -12.95 -21.81
C ALA A 9 5.97 -12.51 -22.30
N ILE A 10 7.01 -13.34 -22.17
CA ILE A 10 8.35 -13.04 -22.69
C ILE A 10 8.34 -12.92 -24.22
N SER A 11 7.59 -13.78 -24.91
CA SER A 11 7.48 -13.72 -26.38
C SER A 11 6.79 -12.43 -26.83
N GLU A 12 5.74 -12.01 -26.11
CA GLU A 12 5.06 -10.73 -26.32
C GLU A 12 6.02 -9.55 -26.06
N PHE A 13 6.75 -9.57 -24.94
CA PHE A 13 7.75 -8.57 -24.59
C PHE A 13 8.79 -8.37 -25.70
N MET A 14 9.36 -9.47 -26.20
CA MET A 14 10.37 -9.44 -27.27
C MET A 14 9.82 -8.87 -28.58
N THR A 15 8.54 -9.10 -28.84
CA THR A 15 7.85 -8.62 -30.05
C THR A 15 7.51 -7.14 -29.91
N ASN A 16 6.92 -6.73 -28.79
CA ASN A 16 6.54 -5.35 -28.51
C ASN A 16 7.77 -4.42 -28.44
N ARG A 17 8.88 -4.87 -27.85
CA ARG A 17 10.14 -4.11 -27.82
C ARG A 17 10.67 -3.74 -29.19
N LYS A 18 10.45 -4.58 -30.21
CA LYS A 18 10.84 -4.32 -31.60
C LYS A 18 9.83 -3.41 -32.32
N MET A 19 8.55 -3.53 -31.98
CA MET A 19 7.48 -2.77 -32.66
C MET A 19 7.28 -1.37 -32.09
N ARG A 20 7.55 -1.16 -30.78
CA ARG A 20 7.34 0.10 -30.06
C ARG A 20 8.65 0.66 -29.52
N THR A 21 9.70 0.65 -30.34
CA THR A 21 11.07 0.99 -29.91
C THR A 21 11.16 2.29 -29.12
N ASP A 22 10.50 3.35 -29.57
CA ASP A 22 10.54 4.65 -28.88
C ASP A 22 9.88 4.60 -27.50
N TYR A 23 8.77 3.87 -27.36
CA TYR A 23 8.12 3.67 -26.07
C TYR A 23 9.06 2.96 -25.10
N TYR A 24 9.65 1.83 -25.49
CA TYR A 24 10.56 1.08 -24.62
C TYR A 24 11.83 1.85 -24.30
N LYS A 25 12.37 2.58 -25.28
CA LYS A 25 13.55 3.42 -25.08
C LYS A 25 13.26 4.53 -24.07
N ASN A 26 12.18 5.29 -24.23
CA ASN A 26 11.85 6.38 -23.32
C ASN A 26 11.59 5.88 -21.88
N ASN A 27 10.86 4.77 -21.73
CA ASN A 27 10.61 4.16 -20.41
C ASN A 27 11.89 3.61 -19.75
N TRP A 28 12.86 3.18 -20.56
CA TRP A 28 14.14 2.71 -20.07
C TRP A 28 15.06 3.88 -19.69
N ASP A 29 15.07 4.95 -20.50
CA ASP A 29 15.83 6.17 -20.22
C ASP A 29 15.33 6.84 -18.92
N GLU A 30 14.02 6.85 -18.66
CA GLU A 30 13.45 7.30 -17.39
C GLU A 30 14.00 6.47 -16.20
N ARG A 31 13.98 5.13 -16.32
CA ARG A 31 14.49 4.22 -15.28
C ARG A 31 15.97 4.40 -15.00
N ILE A 32 16.77 4.62 -16.05
CA ILE A 32 18.19 4.93 -15.91
C ILE A 32 18.35 6.25 -15.16
N SER A 33 17.64 7.30 -15.56
CA SER A 33 17.73 8.61 -14.92
C SER A 33 17.32 8.57 -13.45
N GLN A 34 16.25 7.84 -13.12
CA GLN A 34 15.82 7.63 -11.73
C GLN A 34 16.88 6.89 -10.93
N LYS A 35 17.40 5.77 -11.46
CA LYS A 35 18.48 5.01 -10.83
C LYS A 35 19.70 5.90 -10.54
N GLU A 36 20.16 6.66 -11.53
CA GLU A 36 21.30 7.57 -11.39
C GLU A 36 21.04 8.66 -10.34
N PHE A 37 19.84 9.24 -10.33
CA PHE A 37 19.44 10.23 -9.32
C PHE A 37 19.57 9.65 -7.90
N TYR A 38 18.99 8.48 -7.64
CA TYR A 38 19.02 7.86 -6.30
C TYR A 38 20.41 7.36 -5.91
N GLN A 39 21.19 6.82 -6.85
CA GLN A 39 22.56 6.36 -6.61
C GLN A 39 23.54 7.50 -6.33
N ALA A 40 23.22 8.73 -6.70
CA ALA A 40 24.00 9.91 -6.32
C ALA A 40 23.91 10.27 -4.82
N PHE A 41 22.97 9.68 -4.07
CA PHE A 41 22.82 9.93 -2.63
C PHE A 41 23.67 8.98 -1.80
N THR A 42 24.91 9.39 -1.51
CA THR A 42 25.80 8.66 -0.60
C THR A 42 25.28 8.65 0.83
N ARG A 43 25.85 7.78 1.67
CA ARG A 43 25.58 7.73 3.11
C ARG A 43 25.71 9.10 3.77
N GLU A 44 26.76 9.84 3.44
CA GLU A 44 27.03 11.17 3.98
C GLU A 44 25.97 12.16 3.50
N LYS A 45 25.65 12.17 2.20
CA LYS A 45 24.61 13.05 1.63
C LYS A 45 23.26 12.80 2.30
N LEU A 46 22.89 11.54 2.55
CA LEU A 46 21.65 11.22 3.25
C LEU A 46 21.60 11.75 4.69
N LEU A 47 22.73 11.81 5.40
CA LEU A 47 22.77 12.32 6.78
C LEU A 47 22.75 13.83 6.86
N THR A 48 23.29 14.50 5.84
CA THR A 48 23.42 15.96 5.79
C THR A 48 22.35 16.64 4.96
N MET A 49 21.44 15.88 4.33
CA MET A 49 20.43 16.45 3.45
C MET A 49 19.54 17.47 4.18
N THR A 50 19.14 18.52 3.46
CA THR A 50 18.14 19.48 3.94
C THR A 50 16.71 18.96 3.74
N GLU A 51 15.72 19.65 4.32
CA GLU A 51 14.31 19.27 4.13
C GLU A 51 13.89 19.42 2.66
N GLU A 52 14.45 20.37 1.92
CA GLU A 52 14.21 20.57 0.49
C GLU A 52 14.82 19.43 -0.35
N GLU A 53 16.05 18.99 -0.03
CA GLU A 53 16.65 17.83 -0.68
C GLU A 53 15.90 16.53 -0.35
N PHE A 54 15.37 16.41 0.88
CA PHE A 54 14.53 15.29 1.28
C PHE A 54 13.19 15.28 0.53
N LEU A 55 12.58 16.46 0.36
CA LEU A 55 11.39 16.64 -0.46
C LEU A 55 11.65 16.16 -1.89
N GLU A 56 12.73 16.61 -2.52
CA GLU A 56 13.07 16.16 -3.88
C GLU A 56 13.30 14.64 -3.92
N TYR A 57 14.05 14.10 -2.95
CA TYR A 57 14.39 12.69 -2.86
C TYR A 57 13.16 11.79 -2.77
N ILE A 58 12.19 12.15 -1.93
CA ILE A 58 10.96 11.39 -1.73
C ILE A 58 9.96 11.62 -2.87
N SER A 59 9.80 12.86 -3.34
CA SER A 59 8.76 13.21 -4.32
C SER A 59 8.95 12.54 -5.68
N LYS A 60 10.19 12.18 -6.04
CA LYS A 60 10.50 11.48 -7.30
C LYS A 60 10.18 9.99 -7.30
N LEU A 61 9.81 9.41 -6.16
CA LEU A 61 9.41 8.01 -6.09
C LEU A 61 8.10 7.79 -6.84
N TRP A 62 8.01 6.72 -7.62
CA TRP A 62 6.77 6.31 -8.27
C TRP A 62 5.67 5.99 -7.25
N SER A 63 6.04 5.42 -6.09
CA SER A 63 5.09 5.22 -4.99
C SER A 63 4.47 6.52 -4.45
N MET A 64 5.07 7.67 -4.74
CA MET A 64 4.52 8.97 -4.34
C MET A 64 3.51 9.54 -5.33
N ILE A 65 3.34 8.98 -6.54
CA ILE A 65 2.43 9.51 -7.59
C ILE A 65 0.97 9.64 -7.09
N ILE A 66 0.53 8.79 -6.18
CA ILE A 66 -0.81 8.87 -5.55
C ILE A 66 -1.07 10.21 -4.83
N TRP A 67 -0.02 10.94 -4.43
CA TRP A 67 -0.14 12.19 -3.69
C TRP A 67 -0.04 13.41 -4.61
N GLY A 68 -1.10 14.23 -4.67
CA GLY A 68 -1.04 15.51 -5.37
C GLY A 68 -0.14 16.51 -4.66
N ASN A 69 -0.38 16.72 -3.35
CA ASN A 69 0.46 17.58 -2.52
C ASN A 69 1.60 16.77 -1.89
N LYS A 70 2.76 16.78 -2.54
CA LYS A 70 3.96 16.08 -2.08
C LYS A 70 4.58 16.71 -0.83
N GLN A 71 4.53 18.04 -0.72
CA GLN A 71 5.04 18.79 0.43
C GLN A 71 4.34 18.36 1.71
N TYR A 72 3.01 18.31 1.70
CA TYR A 72 2.20 17.85 2.83
C TYR A 72 2.63 16.46 3.33
N VAL A 73 2.90 15.54 2.41
CA VAL A 73 3.32 14.17 2.75
C VAL A 73 4.69 14.19 3.41
N VAL A 74 5.63 14.95 2.87
CA VAL A 74 6.99 15.07 3.42
C VAL A 74 7.00 15.76 4.78
N ASP A 75 6.22 16.82 4.95
CA ASP A 75 6.05 17.51 6.24
C ASP A 75 5.47 16.56 7.28
N LYS A 76 4.45 15.76 6.92
CA LYS A 76 3.85 14.74 7.78
C LYS A 76 4.88 13.66 8.14
N LEU A 77 5.68 13.19 7.19
CA LEU A 77 6.76 12.23 7.44
C LEU A 77 7.76 12.78 8.45
N ILE A 78 8.19 14.04 8.29
CA ILE A 78 9.12 14.70 9.22
C ILE A 78 8.49 14.85 10.60
N ALA A 79 7.24 15.32 10.68
CA ALA A 79 6.53 15.53 11.94
C ALA A 79 6.34 14.23 12.73
N ASP A 80 5.97 13.12 12.05
CA ASP A 80 5.66 11.85 12.70
C ASP A 80 6.91 11.08 13.17
N ASN A 81 8.06 11.34 12.54
CA ASN A 81 9.27 10.52 12.73
C ASN A 81 10.46 11.29 13.30
N GLY A 82 10.50 12.62 13.16
CA GLY A 82 11.67 13.46 13.39
C GLY A 82 12.70 13.33 12.27
N PHE A 83 13.15 14.46 11.70
CA PHE A 83 13.98 14.45 10.49
C PHE A 83 15.34 13.74 10.68
N ASP A 84 16.02 13.97 11.81
CA ASP A 84 17.28 13.28 12.10
C ASP A 84 17.14 11.77 12.23
N ASN A 85 15.99 11.29 12.73
CA ASN A 85 15.71 9.87 12.78
C ASN A 85 15.45 9.32 11.38
N LEU A 86 14.65 9.99 10.55
CA LEU A 86 14.42 9.60 9.15
C LEU A 86 15.73 9.41 8.39
N LYS A 87 16.63 10.40 8.43
CA LYS A 87 17.94 10.32 7.76
C LYS A 87 18.76 9.11 8.22
N LYS A 88 18.79 8.84 9.54
CA LYS A 88 19.49 7.68 10.10
C LYS A 88 18.86 6.35 9.66
N GLN A 89 17.53 6.25 9.67
CA GLN A 89 16.82 5.04 9.25
C GLN A 89 16.98 4.79 7.75
N LEU A 90 16.99 5.83 6.90
CA LEU A 90 17.27 5.70 5.46
C LEU A 90 18.69 5.18 5.21
N VAL A 91 19.67 5.71 5.95
CA VAL A 91 21.05 5.20 5.87
C VAL A 91 21.14 3.74 6.31
N GLU A 92 20.51 3.37 7.41
CA GLU A 92 20.51 1.97 7.85
C GLU A 92 19.80 1.08 6.84
N LEU A 93 18.69 1.54 6.25
CA LEU A 93 17.98 0.80 5.22
C LEU A 93 18.83 0.58 3.98
N LEU A 94 19.54 1.60 3.47
CA LEU A 94 20.20 1.52 2.16
C LEU A 94 21.65 1.06 2.24
N TYR A 95 22.35 1.41 3.33
CA TYR A 95 23.79 1.21 3.50
C TYR A 95 24.16 0.41 4.76
N GLY A 96 23.17 -0.05 5.53
CA GLY A 96 23.42 -0.87 6.72
C GLY A 96 24.05 -2.22 6.38
N ASN A 97 24.91 -2.71 7.29
CA ASN A 97 25.62 -3.99 7.11
C ASN A 97 24.76 -5.21 7.47
N ALA A 98 23.62 -5.00 8.12
CA ALA A 98 22.72 -6.09 8.46
C ALA A 98 22.08 -6.71 7.18
N PRO A 99 21.68 -7.98 7.22
CA PRO A 99 20.89 -8.59 6.16
C PRO A 99 19.66 -7.75 5.80
N VAL A 100 19.29 -7.69 4.52
CA VAL A 100 18.19 -6.84 4.04
C VAL A 100 16.88 -7.12 4.78
N GLU A 101 16.60 -8.37 5.13
CA GLU A 101 15.42 -8.74 5.90
C GLU A 101 15.34 -8.03 7.26
N LYS A 102 16.48 -7.84 7.93
CA LYS A 102 16.55 -7.16 9.23
C LYS A 102 16.45 -5.66 9.07
N ARG A 103 17.12 -5.10 8.05
CA ARG A 103 17.02 -3.66 7.72
C ARG A 103 15.58 -3.27 7.38
N TRP A 104 14.91 -4.09 6.57
CA TRP A 104 13.51 -3.96 6.20
C TRP A 104 12.59 -3.97 7.42
N ASP A 105 12.66 -5.03 8.24
CA ASP A 105 11.80 -5.17 9.42
C ASP A 105 12.05 -4.06 10.46
N SER A 106 13.31 -3.64 10.60
CA SER A 106 13.65 -2.49 11.45
C SER A 106 13.00 -1.22 10.94
N PHE A 107 13.14 -0.92 9.64
CA PHE A 107 12.61 0.30 9.04
C PHE A 107 11.08 0.38 9.14
N LEU A 108 10.36 -0.70 8.77
CA LEU A 108 8.90 -0.76 8.90
C LEU A 108 8.41 -0.54 10.33
N LYS A 109 9.20 -0.96 11.32
CA LYS A 109 8.86 -0.80 12.73
C LYS A 109 9.12 0.62 13.24
N THR A 110 10.12 1.31 12.70
CA THR A 110 10.62 2.59 13.24
C THR A 110 10.17 3.81 12.47
N VAL A 111 9.81 3.66 11.19
CA VAL A 111 9.41 4.77 10.31
C VAL A 111 7.94 4.63 9.94
N LYS A 112 7.15 5.63 10.32
CA LYS A 112 5.73 5.77 9.95
C LYS A 112 5.60 6.43 8.58
N GLY A 113 4.57 6.05 7.84
CA GLY A 113 4.18 6.68 6.58
C GLY A 113 4.91 6.16 5.33
N LEU A 114 5.93 5.31 5.48
CA LEU A 114 6.64 4.68 4.36
C LEU A 114 6.42 3.17 4.34
N GLY A 115 5.58 2.70 3.43
CA GLY A 115 5.19 1.30 3.32
C GLY A 115 6.11 0.44 2.43
N PRO A 116 5.82 -0.86 2.28
CA PRO A 116 6.58 -1.81 1.47
C PRO A 116 6.91 -1.33 0.04
N ALA A 117 5.97 -0.66 -0.63
CA ALA A 117 6.17 -0.14 -1.98
C ALA A 117 7.33 0.87 -2.03
N THR A 118 7.33 1.86 -1.13
CA THR A 118 8.39 2.87 -1.05
C THR A 118 9.72 2.27 -0.59
N ILE A 119 9.72 1.41 0.43
CA ILE A 119 10.95 0.78 0.96
C ILE A 119 11.64 -0.06 -0.13
N SER A 120 10.85 -0.89 -0.83
CA SER A 120 11.37 -1.73 -1.90
C SER A 120 11.81 -0.93 -3.13
N GLU A 121 11.13 0.16 -3.46
CA GLU A 121 11.53 1.08 -4.52
C GLU A 121 12.89 1.73 -4.21
N LEU A 122 13.07 2.27 -3.00
CA LEU A 122 14.35 2.84 -2.55
C LEU A 122 15.49 1.81 -2.59
N LEU A 123 15.24 0.58 -2.13
CA LEU A 123 16.21 -0.52 -2.22
C LEU A 123 16.52 -0.88 -3.67
N THR A 124 15.52 -0.94 -4.54
CA THR A 124 15.69 -1.26 -5.97
C THR A 124 16.58 -0.22 -6.66
N TYR A 125 16.35 1.06 -6.44
CA TYR A 125 17.22 2.08 -7.02
C TYR A 125 18.65 2.04 -6.46
N ALA A 126 18.81 1.72 -5.17
CA ALA A 126 20.14 1.57 -4.57
C ALA A 126 20.92 0.39 -5.17
N ASN A 127 20.25 -0.76 -5.42
CA ASN A 127 20.87 -1.92 -6.05
C ASN A 127 19.85 -2.76 -6.83
N PRO A 128 19.65 -2.48 -8.13
CA PRO A 128 18.62 -3.15 -8.93
C PRO A 128 19.02 -4.57 -9.34
N GLU A 129 20.27 -4.99 -9.12
CA GLU A 129 20.66 -6.40 -9.32
C GLU A 129 20.13 -7.30 -8.19
N GLU A 130 19.93 -6.71 -7.01
CA GLU A 130 19.62 -7.44 -5.79
C GLU A 130 18.15 -7.33 -5.36
N TYR A 131 17.54 -6.17 -5.57
CA TYR A 131 16.26 -5.81 -4.98
C TYR A 131 15.22 -5.47 -6.05
N VAL A 132 14.00 -5.98 -5.87
CA VAL A 132 12.84 -5.72 -6.74
C VAL A 132 11.84 -4.82 -6.03
N ILE A 133 11.08 -4.05 -6.81
CA ILE A 133 9.93 -3.29 -6.31
C ILE A 133 8.84 -4.28 -5.88
N LEU A 134 8.39 -4.15 -4.64
CA LEU A 134 7.33 -4.94 -4.03
C LEU A 134 6.13 -4.03 -3.78
N ASN A 135 5.20 -4.04 -4.74
CA ASN A 135 3.91 -3.36 -4.64
C ASN A 135 2.79 -4.33 -5.07
N ARG A 136 1.56 -3.83 -5.12
CA ARG A 136 0.40 -4.64 -5.52
C ARG A 136 0.54 -5.19 -6.95
N THR A 137 1.07 -4.41 -7.88
CA THR A 137 1.32 -4.86 -9.26
C THR A 137 2.23 -6.08 -9.27
N THR A 138 3.34 -6.05 -8.54
CA THR A 138 4.24 -7.20 -8.40
C THR A 138 3.49 -8.43 -7.90
N ILE A 139 2.64 -8.27 -6.88
CA ILE A 139 1.84 -9.36 -6.32
C ILE A 139 0.81 -9.89 -7.33
N GLN A 140 0.14 -9.02 -8.06
CA GLN A 140 -0.84 -9.41 -9.08
C GLN A 140 -0.16 -10.19 -10.21
N CYS A 141 0.98 -9.72 -10.70
CA CYS A 141 1.74 -10.41 -11.73
C CYS A 141 2.27 -11.76 -11.22
N PHE A 142 2.75 -11.83 -9.98
CA PHE A 142 3.21 -13.10 -9.40
C PHE A 142 2.07 -14.09 -9.19
N THR A 143 0.89 -13.60 -8.82
CA THR A 143 -0.33 -14.40 -8.71
C THR A 143 -0.74 -14.95 -10.06
N TYR A 144 -0.75 -14.12 -11.11
CA TYR A 144 -1.00 -14.56 -12.48
C TYR A 144 0.00 -15.62 -12.95
N LEU A 145 1.25 -15.53 -12.53
CA LEU A 145 2.29 -16.52 -12.83
C LEU A 145 2.24 -17.76 -11.90
N ASP A 146 1.16 -17.99 -11.16
CA ASP A 146 1.00 -19.11 -10.21
C ASP A 146 2.20 -19.27 -9.26
N ILE A 147 2.66 -18.16 -8.69
CA ILE A 147 3.68 -18.15 -7.64
C ILE A 147 2.95 -18.15 -6.29
N PRO A 148 3.10 -19.21 -5.47
CA PRO A 148 2.34 -19.35 -4.24
C PRO A 148 2.87 -18.45 -3.12
N GLY A 149 2.04 -18.22 -2.10
CA GLY A 149 2.47 -17.59 -0.85
C GLY A 149 2.78 -16.10 -0.96
N MET A 150 2.15 -15.40 -1.90
CA MET A 150 2.22 -13.95 -2.00
C MET A 150 1.45 -13.27 -0.87
N PRO A 151 1.98 -12.14 -0.34
CA PRO A 151 1.31 -11.41 0.72
C PRO A 151 -0.01 -10.79 0.20
N LYS A 152 -1.07 -10.99 0.98
CA LYS A 152 -2.38 -10.35 0.83
C LYS A 152 -2.53 -9.15 1.78
N TYR A 153 -2.06 -9.29 3.02
CA TYR A 153 -2.20 -8.31 4.10
C TYR A 153 -0.85 -7.70 4.50
N ASN A 154 -0.86 -6.47 5.04
CA ASN A 154 0.34 -5.72 5.43
C ASN A 154 1.28 -6.51 6.35
N TYR A 155 0.74 -7.27 7.31
CA TYR A 155 1.56 -8.04 8.27
C TYR A 155 2.42 -9.14 7.61
N GLN A 156 2.09 -9.51 6.37
CA GLN A 156 2.81 -10.53 5.61
C GLN A 156 4.03 -9.97 4.88
N TYR A 157 4.14 -8.64 4.72
CA TYR A 157 5.26 -7.94 4.08
C TYR A 157 6.48 -7.83 5.00
N THR A 158 6.93 -8.97 5.53
CA THR A 158 8.15 -9.09 6.34
C THR A 158 9.41 -9.03 5.47
N GLY A 159 10.56 -8.75 6.09
CA GLY A 159 11.84 -8.77 5.42
C GLY A 159 12.18 -10.13 4.82
N LYS A 160 11.79 -11.22 5.50
CA LYS A 160 11.90 -12.58 4.95
C LYS A 160 11.06 -12.73 3.68
N LYS A 161 9.80 -12.26 3.70
CA LYS A 161 8.94 -12.28 2.51
C LYS A 161 9.55 -11.45 1.38
N TYR A 162 10.13 -10.30 1.69
CA TYR A 162 10.80 -9.46 0.71
C TYR A 162 11.97 -10.18 0.01
N VAL A 163 12.81 -10.91 0.77
CA VAL A 163 13.88 -11.75 0.21
C VAL A 163 13.33 -12.86 -0.70
N GLU A 164 12.22 -13.50 -0.32
CA GLU A 164 11.54 -14.49 -1.16
C GLU A 164 11.07 -13.88 -2.50
N VAL A 165 10.46 -12.70 -2.45
CA VAL A 165 10.01 -11.97 -3.65
C VAL A 165 11.20 -11.61 -4.54
N CYS A 166 12.30 -11.08 -3.97
CA CYS A 166 13.53 -10.78 -4.72
C CYS A 166 14.10 -12.04 -5.38
N THR A 167 14.09 -13.17 -4.68
CA THR A 167 14.56 -14.46 -5.19
C THR A 167 13.75 -14.90 -6.42
N VAL A 168 12.43 -14.71 -6.38
CA VAL A 168 11.56 -15.01 -7.53
C VAL A 168 11.83 -14.06 -8.69
N ALA A 169 11.97 -12.76 -8.43
CA ALA A 169 12.29 -11.77 -9.46
C ALA A 169 13.63 -12.07 -10.15
N LYS A 170 14.66 -12.49 -9.40
CA LYS A 170 15.95 -12.94 -9.97
C LYS A 170 15.82 -14.18 -10.85
N LYS A 171 14.89 -15.09 -10.55
CA LYS A 171 14.59 -16.23 -11.44
C LYS A 171 13.96 -15.76 -12.74
N ILE A 172 13.03 -14.81 -12.69
CA ILE A 172 12.45 -14.20 -13.89
C ILE A 172 13.53 -13.50 -14.71
N ALA A 173 14.42 -12.73 -14.07
CA ALA A 173 15.57 -12.11 -14.73
C ALA A 173 16.47 -13.12 -15.46
N ALA A 174 16.74 -14.28 -14.84
CA ALA A 174 17.51 -15.35 -15.48
C ALA A 174 16.83 -15.87 -16.76
N VAL A 175 15.52 -16.11 -16.72
CA VAL A 175 14.76 -16.58 -17.89
C VAL A 175 14.73 -15.51 -19.00
N LEU A 176 14.56 -14.24 -18.65
CA LEU A 176 14.65 -13.12 -19.61
C LEU A 176 16.04 -13.10 -20.28
N ARG A 177 17.11 -13.40 -19.54
CA ARG A 177 18.49 -13.43 -20.05
C ARG A 177 18.69 -14.57 -21.03
N GLU A 178 18.17 -15.75 -20.71
CA GLU A 178 18.16 -16.92 -21.60
C GLU A 178 17.38 -16.65 -22.88
N ALA A 179 16.34 -15.82 -22.83
CA ALA A 179 15.58 -15.38 -24.00
C ALA A 179 16.32 -14.33 -24.87
N GLY A 180 17.53 -13.94 -24.51
CA GLY A 180 18.39 -13.03 -25.28
C GLY A 180 18.16 -11.54 -24.99
N ILE A 181 17.56 -11.21 -23.84
CA ILE A 181 17.47 -9.81 -23.40
C ILE A 181 18.78 -9.41 -22.71
N GLU A 182 19.42 -8.37 -23.21
CA GLU A 182 20.66 -7.84 -22.66
C GLU A 182 20.40 -6.84 -21.51
N ASN A 183 21.42 -6.63 -20.66
CA ASN A 183 21.42 -5.65 -19.56
C ASN A 183 20.26 -5.77 -18.58
N ILE A 184 19.93 -7.00 -18.18
CA ILE A 184 18.82 -7.27 -17.25
C ILE A 184 19.25 -7.08 -15.81
N ASP A 185 18.58 -6.14 -15.17
CA ASP A 185 18.45 -5.99 -13.73
C ASP A 185 16.97 -6.16 -13.31
N LEU A 186 16.65 -5.95 -12.03
CA LEU A 186 15.29 -6.08 -11.52
C LEU A 186 14.39 -4.86 -11.81
N LEU A 187 14.94 -3.74 -12.28
CA LEU A 187 14.15 -2.65 -12.90
C LEU A 187 13.62 -3.09 -14.28
N THR A 188 14.40 -3.88 -15.01
CA THR A 188 13.94 -4.54 -16.25
C THR A 188 12.84 -5.54 -15.96
N VAL A 189 12.95 -6.31 -14.88
CA VAL A 189 11.90 -7.24 -14.44
C VAL A 189 10.65 -6.48 -14.05
N ASP A 190 10.75 -5.41 -13.24
CA ASP A 190 9.62 -4.53 -12.93
C ASP A 190 8.91 -4.08 -14.20
N TYR A 191 9.66 -3.58 -15.18
CA TYR A 191 9.09 -3.13 -16.44
C TYR A 191 8.35 -4.23 -17.21
N PHE A 192 8.97 -5.41 -17.32
CA PHE A 192 8.35 -6.59 -17.93
C PHE A 192 7.04 -6.99 -17.22
N LEU A 193 7.02 -6.98 -15.89
CA LEU A 193 5.82 -7.28 -15.12
C LEU A 193 4.72 -6.25 -15.39
N TRP A 194 5.05 -4.96 -15.45
CA TRP A 194 4.09 -3.88 -15.69
C TRP A 194 3.49 -3.88 -17.09
N ASP A 195 4.31 -4.05 -18.12
CA ASP A 195 3.87 -3.81 -19.51
C ASP A 195 3.26 -5.05 -20.15
N GLU A 196 3.67 -6.24 -19.71
CA GLU A 196 3.27 -7.50 -20.35
C GLU A 196 2.44 -8.37 -19.40
N VAL A 197 2.89 -8.57 -18.17
CA VAL A 197 2.21 -9.50 -17.25
C VAL A 197 0.95 -8.89 -16.63
N LEU A 198 1.00 -7.62 -16.22
CA LEU A 198 -0.13 -6.95 -15.59
C LEU A 198 -1.36 -6.88 -16.50
N PRO A 199 -1.28 -6.47 -17.79
CA PRO A 199 -2.45 -6.46 -18.67
C PRO A 199 -3.07 -7.85 -18.86
N LEU A 200 -2.26 -8.91 -18.84
CA LEU A 200 -2.75 -10.29 -18.89
C LEU A 200 -3.43 -10.70 -17.59
N ALA A 201 -2.90 -10.27 -16.44
CA ALA A 201 -3.50 -10.49 -15.14
C ALA A 201 -4.87 -9.80 -15.01
N GLU A 202 -5.00 -8.57 -15.53
CA GLU A 202 -6.25 -7.80 -15.49
C GLU A 202 -7.34 -8.36 -16.42
N LYS A 203 -6.95 -8.89 -17.58
CA LYS A 203 -7.87 -9.48 -18.57
C LYS A 203 -8.38 -10.88 -18.20
N ASN A 204 -7.79 -11.54 -17.19
CA ASN A 204 -8.20 -12.86 -16.73
C ASN A 204 -8.94 -12.81 -15.38
N PRO A 205 -10.18 -12.30 -15.31
CA PRO A 205 -10.94 -12.21 -14.08
C PRO A 205 -11.36 -13.59 -13.51
N SER A 206 -11.21 -14.69 -14.25
CA SER A 206 -11.42 -16.04 -13.74
C SER A 206 -10.46 -16.40 -12.60
N ASP A 207 -9.26 -15.82 -12.57
CA ASP A 207 -8.31 -15.97 -11.46
C ASP A 207 -8.65 -15.07 -10.25
N LYS A 208 -9.59 -14.12 -10.39
CA LYS A 208 -10.19 -13.42 -9.22
C LYS A 208 -11.09 -14.36 -8.42
N LYS A 209 -11.72 -15.38 -9.04
CA LYS A 209 -12.53 -16.38 -8.32
C LYS A 209 -11.70 -17.44 -7.61
N THR A 210 -10.45 -17.66 -8.02
CA THR A 210 -9.50 -18.53 -7.30
C THR A 210 -8.93 -17.83 -6.05
N GLN A 211 -9.20 -16.54 -5.85
CA GLN A 211 -8.98 -15.86 -4.56
C GLN A 211 -9.89 -16.41 -3.44
N VAL A 212 -10.90 -17.23 -3.78
CA VAL A 212 -11.91 -17.75 -2.85
C VAL A 212 -11.70 -19.23 -2.51
N ALA A 213 -10.60 -19.86 -2.94
CA ALA A 213 -10.23 -21.16 -2.40
C ALA A 213 -9.28 -20.93 -1.21
N PRO A 214 -9.74 -21.03 0.05
CA PRO A 214 -8.84 -20.98 1.17
C PRO A 214 -7.89 -22.17 1.02
N ALA A 215 -6.62 -21.90 0.76
CA ALA A 215 -5.57 -22.81 1.16
C ALA A 215 -5.68 -22.88 2.68
N LYS A 216 -6.47 -23.86 3.18
CA LYS A 216 -6.82 -24.12 4.59
C LYS A 216 -6.31 -23.02 5.51
N GLU A 217 -7.16 -22.04 5.81
CA GLU A 217 -6.85 -21.00 6.78
C GLU A 217 -6.25 -21.66 8.01
N ASN A 218 -4.93 -21.51 8.16
CA ASN A 218 -4.29 -21.73 9.43
C ASN A 218 -4.93 -20.69 10.35
N LEU A 219 -5.51 -21.14 11.46
CA LEU A 219 -6.06 -20.32 12.53
C LEU A 219 -5.31 -18.99 12.63
N VAL A 220 -5.97 -17.90 12.22
CA VAL A 220 -5.40 -16.55 12.31
C VAL A 220 -5.01 -16.31 13.75
N THR A 221 -3.71 -16.10 13.98
CA THR A 221 -3.21 -15.91 15.34
C THR A 221 -3.73 -14.57 15.89
N THR A 222 -3.79 -14.44 17.22
CA THR A 222 -4.20 -13.17 17.87
C THR A 222 -3.36 -11.97 17.42
N LYS A 223 -2.09 -12.20 17.06
CA LYS A 223 -1.20 -11.18 16.54
C LYS A 223 -1.59 -10.74 15.12
N GLU A 224 -1.90 -11.69 14.25
CA GLU A 224 -2.33 -11.40 12.86
C GLU A 224 -3.67 -10.68 12.83
N SER A 225 -4.64 -11.12 13.66
CA SER A 225 -5.92 -10.42 13.82
C SER A 225 -5.74 -8.97 14.32
N LYS A 226 -4.80 -8.74 15.25
CA LYS A 226 -4.43 -7.38 15.67
C LYS A 226 -3.86 -6.58 14.51
N SER A 227 -2.94 -7.15 13.73
CA SER A 227 -2.35 -6.41 12.61
C SER A 227 -3.36 -6.10 11.51
N LEU A 228 -4.30 -7.01 11.23
CA LEU A 228 -5.39 -6.78 10.28
C LEU A 228 -6.33 -5.67 10.77
N HIS A 229 -6.63 -5.61 12.07
CA HIS A 229 -7.40 -4.52 12.66
C HIS A 229 -6.77 -3.15 12.36
N GLU A 230 -5.47 -3.02 12.65
CA GLU A 230 -4.72 -1.77 12.42
C GLU A 230 -4.68 -1.43 10.93
N GLU A 231 -4.46 -2.41 10.05
CA GLU A 231 -4.45 -2.20 8.61
C GLU A 231 -5.79 -1.68 8.08
N ILE A 232 -6.91 -2.30 8.46
CA ILE A 232 -8.24 -1.83 8.04
C ILE A 232 -8.51 -0.42 8.56
N LYS A 233 -8.14 -0.12 9.82
CA LYS A 233 -8.26 1.22 10.40
C LYS A 233 -7.46 2.26 9.62
N GLU A 234 -6.20 1.95 9.30
CA GLU A 234 -5.34 2.82 8.46
C GLU A 234 -5.95 3.05 7.07
N LYS A 235 -6.48 1.99 6.43
CA LYS A 235 -7.16 2.12 5.13
C LYS A 235 -8.41 2.96 5.20
N LEU A 236 -9.23 2.85 6.25
CA LEU A 236 -10.39 3.70 6.45
C LEU A 236 -10.00 5.17 6.54
N VAL A 237 -8.97 5.51 7.31
CA VAL A 237 -8.47 6.89 7.39
C VAL A 237 -7.99 7.37 6.02
N ALA A 238 -7.18 6.57 5.32
CA ALA A 238 -6.65 6.95 4.02
C ALA A 238 -7.73 7.10 2.94
N ILE A 239 -8.76 6.25 2.94
CA ILE A 239 -9.93 6.42 2.06
C ILE A 239 -10.60 7.77 2.33
N GLY A 240 -10.84 8.10 3.60
CA GLY A 240 -11.45 9.38 3.96
C GLY A 240 -10.61 10.57 3.51
N GLU A 241 -9.28 10.53 3.71
CA GLU A 241 -8.35 11.56 3.21
C GLU A 241 -8.42 11.70 1.67
N LEU A 242 -8.41 10.58 0.93
CA LEU A 242 -8.50 10.59 -0.54
C LEU A 242 -9.84 11.16 -1.04
N LEU A 243 -10.92 10.95 -0.30
CA LEU A 243 -12.24 11.50 -0.59
C LEU A 243 -12.41 12.97 -0.13
N GLY A 244 -11.39 13.56 0.52
CA GLY A 244 -11.39 14.95 0.98
C GLY A 244 -12.01 15.17 2.36
N PHE A 245 -12.21 14.13 3.16
CA PHE A 245 -12.62 14.25 4.56
C PHE A 245 -11.42 14.53 5.47
N GLU A 246 -11.64 15.32 6.52
CA GLU A 246 -10.74 15.34 7.67
C GLU A 246 -10.87 14.01 8.42
N SER A 247 -9.90 13.12 8.22
CA SER A 247 -9.96 11.75 8.70
C SER A 247 -8.95 11.49 9.81
N ARG A 248 -9.38 10.80 10.87
CA ARG A 248 -8.55 10.57 12.06
C ARG A 248 -8.78 9.17 12.62
N ALA A 249 -7.72 8.54 13.11
CA ALA A 249 -7.78 7.29 13.87
C ALA A 249 -7.94 7.56 15.37
N GLU A 250 -8.52 6.60 16.10
CA GLU A 250 -8.57 6.56 17.57
C GLU A 250 -9.12 7.84 18.20
N VAL A 251 -10.27 8.29 17.72
CA VAL A 251 -10.86 9.56 18.13
C VAL A 251 -11.74 9.37 19.36
N ARG A 252 -11.48 10.17 20.39
CA ARG A 252 -12.38 10.27 21.53
C ARG A 252 -13.59 11.15 21.16
N ILE A 253 -14.75 10.54 21.00
CA ILE A 253 -15.99 11.26 20.62
C ILE A 253 -16.68 11.82 21.87
N THR A 254 -16.76 11.05 22.94
CA THR A 254 -17.39 11.45 24.21
C THR A 254 -16.62 10.89 25.42
N ALA A 255 -17.10 11.15 26.64
CA ALA A 255 -16.49 10.59 27.85
C ALA A 255 -16.58 9.04 27.85
N GLY A 256 -15.44 8.39 27.60
CA GLY A 256 -15.33 6.92 27.66
C GLY A 256 -15.79 6.19 26.39
N ALA A 257 -15.73 6.83 25.22
CA ALA A 257 -15.82 6.18 23.92
C ALA A 257 -14.68 6.67 23.02
N VAL A 258 -13.81 5.75 22.62
CA VAL A 258 -12.77 5.94 21.62
C VAL A 258 -13.14 5.04 20.46
N VAL A 259 -13.25 5.61 19.27
CA VAL A 259 -13.62 4.88 18.06
C VAL A 259 -12.44 4.72 17.13
N ASP A 260 -12.46 3.69 16.29
CA ASP A 260 -11.31 3.35 15.45
C ASP A 260 -11.00 4.39 14.38
N ALA A 261 -12.03 4.87 13.65
CA ALA A 261 -11.85 5.93 12.66
C ALA A 261 -13.04 6.88 12.58
N VAL A 262 -12.76 8.12 12.20
CA VAL A 262 -13.75 9.17 11.97
C VAL A 262 -13.46 9.88 10.66
N TRP A 263 -14.50 10.10 9.85
CA TRP A 263 -14.47 11.04 8.73
C TRP A 263 -15.31 12.27 9.08
N GLU A 264 -14.71 13.45 9.00
CA GLU A 264 -15.37 14.73 9.27
C GLU A 264 -15.36 15.60 8.00
N ALA A 265 -16.52 16.12 7.62
CA ALA A 265 -16.66 17.10 6.56
C ALA A 265 -17.29 18.39 7.12
N LYS A 266 -16.64 19.52 6.88
CA LYS A 266 -17.18 20.84 7.25
C LYS A 266 -18.16 21.31 6.18
N ILE A 267 -19.38 21.65 6.60
CA ILE A 267 -20.42 22.14 5.70
C ILE A 267 -20.55 23.65 5.87
N GLY A 268 -19.68 24.39 5.16
CA GLY A 268 -19.66 25.86 5.20
C GLY A 268 -19.62 26.42 6.62
N ASN A 269 -20.56 27.31 6.93
CA ASN A 269 -20.81 27.83 8.27
C ASN A 269 -22.00 27.14 8.98
N MET A 270 -22.59 26.11 8.39
CA MET A 270 -23.78 25.41 8.91
C MET A 270 -23.44 24.34 9.94
N GLY A 271 -22.21 23.83 9.94
CA GLY A 271 -21.75 22.84 10.90
C GLY A 271 -20.84 21.81 10.26
N LYS A 272 -20.95 20.56 10.72
CA LYS A 272 -20.15 19.43 10.25
C LYS A 272 -20.97 18.15 10.18
N ALA A 273 -20.61 17.29 9.24
CA ALA A 273 -21.08 15.91 9.14
C ALA A 273 -19.95 14.97 9.58
N ILE A 274 -20.28 14.02 10.44
CA ILE A 274 -19.34 13.04 10.98
C ILE A 274 -19.82 11.63 10.66
N TYR A 275 -18.91 10.79 10.18
CA TYR A 275 -19.10 9.35 10.04
C TYR A 275 -18.11 8.63 10.95
N VAL A 276 -18.62 7.63 11.67
CA VAL A 276 -17.87 6.95 12.73
C VAL A 276 -17.74 5.47 12.38
N PHE A 277 -16.53 4.94 12.47
CA PHE A 277 -16.22 3.56 12.10
C PHE A 277 -15.63 2.81 13.29
N GLU A 278 -16.06 1.56 13.47
CA GLU A 278 -15.46 0.58 14.38
C GLU A 278 -15.13 -0.70 13.61
N VAL A 279 -13.92 -1.21 13.79
CA VAL A 279 -13.39 -2.38 13.09
C VAL A 279 -13.42 -3.59 14.01
N GLN A 280 -14.21 -4.60 13.66
CA GLN A 280 -14.27 -5.86 14.40
C GLN A 280 -13.43 -6.93 13.71
N SER A 281 -12.23 -7.17 14.22
CA SER A 281 -11.45 -8.38 13.90
C SER A 281 -11.03 -9.17 15.14
N ARG A 282 -11.31 -8.62 16.33
CA ARG A 282 -11.03 -9.17 17.66
C ARG A 282 -11.81 -8.42 18.73
N GLY A 283 -11.87 -8.99 19.92
CA GLY A 283 -12.47 -8.33 21.09
C GLY A 283 -13.98 -8.53 21.18
N SER A 284 -14.61 -7.78 22.08
CA SER A 284 -16.04 -7.91 22.40
C SER A 284 -16.89 -7.08 21.43
N ILE A 285 -17.83 -7.74 20.75
CA ILE A 285 -18.84 -7.08 19.91
C ILE A 285 -19.69 -6.12 20.76
N ASP A 286 -20.01 -6.47 22.01
CA ASP A 286 -20.74 -5.57 22.92
C ASP A 286 -20.03 -4.23 23.11
N SER A 287 -18.69 -4.25 23.19
CA SER A 287 -17.89 -3.04 23.36
C SER A 287 -17.96 -2.15 22.12
N LEU A 288 -17.88 -2.76 20.93
CA LEU A 288 -18.06 -2.08 19.65
C LEU A 288 -19.45 -1.46 19.55
N ILE A 289 -20.51 -2.22 19.83
CA ILE A 289 -21.89 -1.73 19.78
C ILE A 289 -22.09 -0.58 20.76
N LEU A 290 -21.53 -0.69 21.97
CA LEU A 290 -21.58 0.37 22.97
C LEU A 290 -20.87 1.65 22.50
N ASN A 291 -19.70 1.54 21.86
CA ASN A 291 -18.99 2.70 21.31
C ASN A 291 -19.78 3.36 20.19
N LEU A 292 -20.30 2.60 19.21
CA LEU A 292 -21.14 3.13 18.15
C LEU A 292 -22.38 3.81 18.73
N LYS A 293 -23.05 3.20 19.70
CA LYS A 293 -24.23 3.80 20.35
C LYS A 293 -23.89 5.12 21.04
N LYS A 294 -22.77 5.19 21.76
CA LYS A 294 -22.31 6.43 22.39
C LYS A 294 -21.97 7.50 21.35
N ALA A 295 -21.46 7.12 20.19
CA ALA A 295 -21.15 8.05 19.11
C ALA A 295 -22.42 8.70 18.53
N GLN A 296 -23.53 7.95 18.40
CA GLN A 296 -24.82 8.49 17.93
C GLN A 296 -25.38 9.63 18.79
N ASN A 297 -24.94 9.76 20.05
CA ASN A 297 -25.38 10.87 20.91
C ASN A 297 -24.82 12.23 20.46
N ASN A 298 -23.83 12.25 19.56
CA ASN A 298 -23.34 13.48 18.96
C ASN A 298 -24.20 13.83 17.73
N ALA A 299 -24.91 14.96 17.79
CA ALA A 299 -25.82 15.41 16.73
C ALA A 299 -25.15 15.64 15.36
N ALA A 300 -23.83 15.80 15.30
CA ALA A 300 -23.10 15.89 14.04
C ALA A 300 -22.87 14.53 13.37
N VAL A 301 -23.00 13.43 14.11
CA VAL A 301 -22.82 12.07 13.58
C VAL A 301 -24.02 11.71 12.71
N GLN A 302 -23.74 11.51 11.42
CA GLN A 302 -24.75 11.17 10.42
C GLN A 302 -24.96 9.66 10.30
N ALA A 303 -23.91 8.87 10.50
CA ALA A 303 -23.99 7.41 10.53
C ALA A 303 -22.86 6.80 11.36
N VAL A 304 -23.14 5.61 11.89
CA VAL A 304 -22.18 4.73 12.55
C VAL A 304 -22.01 3.47 11.71
N VAL A 305 -20.77 3.06 11.49
CA VAL A 305 -20.39 1.99 10.55
C VAL A 305 -19.61 0.91 11.29
N ALA A 306 -20.09 -0.32 11.24
CA ALA A 306 -19.33 -1.49 11.66
C ALA A 306 -18.58 -2.09 10.47
N VAL A 307 -17.29 -2.36 10.63
CA VAL A 307 -16.42 -2.90 9.59
C VAL A 307 -15.85 -4.24 10.05
N ALA A 308 -16.14 -5.32 9.33
CA ALA A 308 -15.69 -6.67 9.72
C ALA A 308 -15.77 -7.64 8.53
N ASP A 309 -15.41 -8.91 8.74
CA ASP A 309 -15.79 -9.98 7.82
C ASP A 309 -17.30 -10.29 7.88
N GLU A 310 -17.81 -10.97 6.85
CA GLU A 310 -19.23 -11.31 6.71
C GLU A 310 -19.81 -12.03 7.94
N GLU A 311 -19.06 -12.93 8.58
CA GLU A 311 -19.51 -13.68 9.76
C GLU A 311 -19.66 -12.75 10.98
N GLN A 312 -18.67 -11.91 11.25
CA GLN A 312 -18.70 -10.94 12.33
C GLN A 312 -19.77 -9.87 12.09
N LEU A 313 -19.95 -9.38 10.86
CA LEU A 313 -21.01 -8.43 10.52
C LEU A 313 -22.39 -9.00 10.83
N ALA A 314 -22.65 -10.26 10.45
CA ALA A 314 -23.92 -10.93 10.76
C ALA A 314 -24.17 -11.03 12.27
N ARG A 315 -23.12 -11.28 13.06
CA ARG A 315 -23.20 -11.29 14.53
C ARG A 315 -23.46 -9.89 15.09
N ILE A 316 -22.77 -8.87 14.62
CA ILE A 316 -22.97 -7.47 15.03
C ILE A 316 -24.42 -7.03 14.77
N ILE A 317 -24.95 -7.31 13.57
CA ILE A 317 -26.36 -6.99 13.22
C ILE A 317 -27.34 -7.69 14.16
N LYS A 318 -27.07 -8.94 14.53
CA LYS A 318 -27.93 -9.69 15.45
C LYS A 318 -27.87 -9.12 16.87
N GLU A 319 -26.67 -8.84 17.37
CA GLU A 319 -26.41 -8.36 18.74
C GLU A 319 -26.80 -6.88 18.93
N SER A 320 -26.84 -6.07 17.85
CA SER A 320 -27.23 -4.66 17.91
C SER A 320 -28.75 -4.44 18.04
N LYS A 321 -29.57 -5.47 17.79
CA LYS A 321 -31.03 -5.38 17.82
C LYS A 321 -31.52 -4.89 19.18
N GLY A 322 -32.27 -3.79 19.17
CA GLY A 322 -32.79 -3.15 20.38
C GLY A 322 -31.81 -2.18 21.06
N VAL A 323 -30.58 -2.03 20.55
CA VAL A 323 -29.58 -1.07 21.03
C VAL A 323 -29.39 0.08 20.03
N ILE A 324 -29.15 -0.28 18.76
CA ILE A 324 -29.03 0.66 17.64
C ILE A 324 -30.15 0.35 16.65
N ALA A 325 -30.83 1.38 16.13
CA ALA A 325 -31.85 1.20 15.12
C ALA A 325 -31.22 0.70 13.81
N GLU A 326 -31.93 -0.16 13.08
CA GLU A 326 -31.38 -0.81 11.88
C GLU A 326 -31.06 0.22 10.78
N GLU A 327 -31.85 1.28 10.70
CA GLU A 327 -31.66 2.42 9.81
C GLU A 327 -30.45 3.30 10.17
N ASP A 328 -29.87 3.16 11.36
CA ASP A 328 -28.74 3.99 11.80
C ASP A 328 -27.38 3.26 11.76
N LEU A 329 -27.40 1.92 11.82
CA LEU A 329 -26.20 1.09 11.71
C LEU A 329 -25.92 0.77 10.25
N ARG A 330 -24.74 1.14 9.77
CA ARG A 330 -24.21 0.69 8.47
C ARG A 330 -23.17 -0.39 8.70
N THR A 331 -23.00 -1.24 7.70
CA THR A 331 -21.97 -2.29 7.71
C THR A 331 -21.13 -2.21 6.45
N TRP A 332 -19.84 -2.49 6.56
CA TRP A 332 -18.93 -2.54 5.43
C TRP A 332 -17.99 -3.74 5.58
N ASP A 333 -17.96 -4.61 4.57
CA ASP A 333 -17.04 -5.75 4.57
C ASP A 333 -15.58 -5.28 4.50
N SER A 334 -14.72 -5.90 5.31
CA SER A 334 -13.31 -5.54 5.41
C SER A 334 -12.52 -5.76 4.13
N GLU A 335 -12.85 -6.76 3.32
CA GLU A 335 -12.22 -6.99 2.01
C GLU A 335 -12.70 -5.93 1.00
N ASP A 336 -13.96 -5.51 1.08
CA ASP A 336 -14.47 -4.39 0.28
C ASP A 336 -13.76 -3.07 0.64
N VAL A 337 -13.45 -2.82 1.92
CA VAL A 337 -12.64 -1.66 2.34
C VAL A 337 -11.27 -1.67 1.66
N LEU A 338 -10.58 -2.82 1.67
CA LEU A 338 -9.29 -2.97 0.98
C LEU A 338 -9.42 -2.72 -0.52
N ALA A 339 -10.44 -3.30 -1.15
CA ALA A 339 -10.70 -3.14 -2.58
C ALA A 339 -11.01 -1.68 -2.98
N VAL A 340 -11.79 -0.96 -2.15
CA VAL A 340 -12.12 0.46 -2.37
C VAL A 340 -10.89 1.34 -2.21
N TYR A 341 -10.10 1.14 -1.14
CA TYR A 341 -8.83 1.85 -0.98
C TYR A 341 -7.98 1.73 -2.23
N ASP A 342 -7.80 0.51 -2.74
CA ASP A 342 -6.99 0.30 -3.91
C ASP A 342 -7.55 0.91 -5.20
N ALA A 343 -8.88 0.94 -5.34
CA ALA A 343 -9.52 1.57 -6.49
C ALA A 343 -9.29 3.09 -6.47
N LEU A 344 -9.39 3.71 -5.29
CA LEU A 344 -9.07 5.12 -5.11
C LEU A 344 -7.60 5.41 -5.38
N VAL A 345 -6.68 4.58 -4.90
CA VAL A 345 -5.23 4.69 -5.21
C VAL A 345 -5.00 4.78 -6.72
N ARG A 346 -5.53 3.82 -7.48
CA ARG A 346 -5.39 3.81 -8.96
C ARG A 346 -6.00 5.03 -9.62
N ALA A 347 -7.18 5.46 -9.16
CA ALA A 347 -7.85 6.63 -9.69
C ALA A 347 -7.00 7.90 -9.46
N HIS A 348 -6.50 8.09 -8.24
CA HIS A 348 -5.64 9.23 -7.89
C HIS A 348 -4.30 9.19 -8.62
N GLU A 349 -3.65 8.03 -8.75
CA GLU A 349 -2.44 7.90 -9.55
C GLU A 349 -2.65 8.31 -11.01
N SER A 350 -3.78 7.91 -11.61
CA SER A 350 -4.12 8.31 -12.98
C SER A 350 -4.42 9.81 -13.10
N ILE A 351 -5.11 10.39 -12.11
CA ILE A 351 -5.48 11.81 -12.12
C ILE A 351 -4.26 12.70 -11.88
N ASN A 352 -3.39 12.35 -10.92
CA ASN A 352 -2.23 13.17 -10.58
C ASN A 352 -1.20 13.24 -11.70
N LYS A 353 -1.14 12.24 -12.59
CA LYS A 353 -0.33 12.29 -13.82
C LYS A 353 -0.73 13.43 -14.76
N LEU A 354 -1.92 13.99 -14.62
CA LEU A 354 -2.37 15.17 -15.38
C LEU A 354 -1.77 16.48 -14.86
N ALA A 355 -1.08 16.47 -13.69
CA ALA A 355 -0.43 17.64 -13.10
C ALA A 355 -1.37 18.87 -12.95
N LEU A 356 -2.63 18.63 -12.54
CA LEU A 356 -3.65 19.67 -12.43
C LEU A 356 -3.42 20.67 -11.28
N VAL A 357 -2.62 20.29 -10.29
CA VAL A 357 -2.24 21.13 -9.15
C VAL A 357 -0.72 21.32 -9.18
N PRO A 358 -0.20 22.56 -9.15
CA PRO A 358 1.25 22.79 -9.08
C PRO A 358 1.85 22.21 -7.81
N GLU A 359 3.08 21.69 -7.90
CA GLU A 359 3.79 21.08 -6.76
C GLU A 359 4.14 22.08 -5.64
N SER A 360 4.05 23.38 -5.91
CA SER A 360 4.46 24.46 -5.00
C SER A 360 3.38 24.92 -4.01
N PHE A 361 2.32 24.13 -3.80
CA PHE A 361 1.13 24.53 -3.01
C PHE A 361 0.97 23.76 -1.70
#